data_AF-A0A4P7H1S8-F1
#
_entry.id   AF-A0A4P7H1S8-F1
#
_cell.length_a   1.000
_cell.length_b   1.000
_cell.length_c   1.000
_cell.angle_alpha   90.00
_cell.angle_beta   90.00
_cell.angle_gamma   90.00
#
_symmetry.space_group_name_H-M   'P 1'
#
loop_
_entity.id
_entity.type
_entity.pdbx_description
1 polymer ?
#
loop_
_entity_poly.entity_id
_entity_poly.type
_entity_poly.pdbx_seq_one_letter_code
_entity_poly.pdbx_strand_id
1 'polypeptide(L)'
;MGNDQGAAAATQRYSAFTGYRQAALTTTTTTRPVFIGVALIVSVLLVYAAHPAAQEGPDHAWFLGIAVAGVFVARGLHLRRPITLPHFTVAILVLAIAHLAYRAEHPGYGFVLLAASGFILVLPQSSKPQPDQLYRVAELVGRTERDPLAPFALHSSKTYFFNSNSTAAIGYRTRFGIAVVAGDPIGDRAAFPELLTEFSDFAVNQGWRVAVLGASPALAELWRRRALEHRGLHAVPIGRDVVIEVDDFAMVGRHYRNLRQAVSRTRNFGVTTKIVDESALTDQQRDGLLAIVDEWGRGRQTRGFSMILDHLLDGRNPNMLVVMAKDADGTLSGFQRYGMSNRGRELSLDVPWRRKDAPNGLDERMIIDLVDYAREHDIHRISLAFAPFPELFADKHKSRTAKLIYVLVHLGDPLIRLESLYRFLRKFHALSDQRYVLIRWREVVIAAAALLTLEFAPHRREH
;
A
#
# COMPACT_ATOMS: atom_id res chain seq x y z
N MET A 1 0.51 -43.08 -16.42
CA MET A 1 1.52 -42.26 -15.68
C MET A 1 1.37 -40.74 -15.88
N GLY A 2 0.31 -40.23 -16.53
CA GLY A 2 0.13 -38.78 -16.77
C GLY A 2 -0.87 -38.05 -15.86
N ASN A 3 -1.49 -38.71 -14.88
CA ASN A 3 -2.59 -38.13 -14.09
C ASN A 3 -2.20 -37.72 -12.65
N ASP A 4 -1.09 -38.25 -12.12
CA ASP A 4 -0.67 -37.97 -10.73
C ASP A 4 0.15 -36.69 -10.57
N GLN A 5 0.81 -36.21 -11.65
CA GLN A 5 1.55 -34.93 -11.61
C GLN A 5 0.60 -33.72 -11.59
N GLY A 6 -0.57 -33.81 -12.23
CA GLY A 6 -1.60 -32.77 -12.19
C GLY A 6 -2.28 -32.67 -10.81
N ALA A 7 -2.47 -33.81 -10.14
CA ALA A 7 -3.02 -33.86 -8.77
C ALA A 7 -2.01 -33.31 -7.74
N ALA A 8 -0.73 -33.68 -7.82
CA ALA A 8 0.31 -33.17 -6.93
C ALA A 8 0.53 -31.64 -7.08
N ALA A 9 0.50 -31.12 -8.31
CA ALA A 9 0.57 -29.68 -8.57
C ALA A 9 -0.68 -28.94 -8.07
N ALA A 10 -1.87 -29.55 -8.15
CA ALA A 10 -3.07 -29.02 -7.54
C ALA A 10 -3.00 -29.05 -6.00
N THR A 11 -2.47 -30.11 -5.39
CA THR A 11 -2.27 -30.20 -3.94
C THR A 11 -1.27 -29.16 -3.42
N GLN A 12 -0.22 -28.84 -4.20
CA GLN A 12 0.70 -27.73 -3.91
C GLN A 12 0.05 -26.35 -4.12
N ARG A 13 -0.81 -26.18 -5.15
CA ARG A 13 -1.65 -24.98 -5.31
C ARG A 13 -2.55 -24.75 -4.09
N TYR A 14 -2.97 -25.79 -3.39
CA TYR A 14 -3.80 -25.67 -2.18
C TYR A 14 -2.99 -25.43 -0.89
N SER A 15 -1.72 -25.85 -0.80
CA SER A 15 -0.93 -25.73 0.44
C SER A 15 -0.51 -24.28 0.75
N ALA A 16 -0.35 -23.43 -0.27
CA ALA A 16 -0.12 -21.99 -0.08
C ALA A 16 -1.39 -21.25 0.42
N PHE A 17 -2.59 -21.79 0.21
CA PHE A 17 -3.87 -21.22 0.65
C PHE A 17 -4.24 -21.61 2.09
N THR A 18 -3.64 -22.66 2.64
CA THR A 18 -4.10 -23.29 3.91
C THR A 18 -3.82 -22.48 5.18
N GLY A 19 -2.90 -21.51 5.15
CA GLY A 19 -2.60 -20.68 6.33
C GLY A 19 -3.75 -19.80 6.81
N TYR A 20 -4.78 -19.60 5.97
CA TYR A 20 -5.92 -18.73 6.29
C TYR A 20 -7.20 -19.49 6.70
N ARG A 21 -7.27 -20.82 6.46
CA ARG A 21 -8.54 -21.58 6.46
C ARG A 21 -8.73 -22.59 7.57
N GLN A 22 -7.87 -22.68 8.57
CA GLN A 22 -8.01 -23.76 9.57
C GLN A 22 -9.18 -23.61 10.57
N ALA A 23 -9.95 -22.51 10.56
CA ALA A 23 -11.08 -22.35 11.49
C ALA A 23 -12.25 -21.50 10.95
N ALA A 24 -12.46 -21.46 9.63
CA ALA A 24 -13.49 -20.64 9.00
C ALA A 24 -14.58 -21.48 8.33
N LEU A 25 -15.85 -21.30 8.74
CA LEU A 25 -16.99 -21.81 7.98
C LEU A 25 -17.14 -20.96 6.71
N THR A 26 -16.91 -21.58 5.56
CA THR A 26 -17.14 -20.97 4.26
C THR A 26 -18.34 -21.65 3.60
N THR A 27 -19.38 -20.88 3.32
CA THR A 27 -20.53 -21.39 2.57
C THR A 27 -20.11 -21.66 1.13
N THR A 28 -20.53 -22.81 0.59
CA THR A 28 -20.21 -23.19 -0.79
C THR A 28 -20.95 -22.28 -1.76
N THR A 29 -20.49 -22.22 -3.01
CA THR A 29 -21.13 -21.45 -4.08
C THR A 29 -22.61 -21.78 -4.25
N THR A 30 -23.01 -23.02 -3.99
CA THR A 30 -24.39 -23.50 -4.11
C THR A 30 -25.26 -23.17 -2.90
N THR A 31 -24.72 -23.25 -1.67
CA THR A 31 -25.52 -23.04 -0.45
C THR A 31 -25.63 -21.56 -0.05
N ARG A 32 -24.63 -20.75 -0.40
CA ARG A 32 -24.58 -19.32 -0.09
C ARG A 32 -25.81 -18.51 -0.56
N PRO A 33 -26.29 -18.61 -1.82
CA PRO A 33 -27.47 -17.84 -2.24
C PRO A 33 -28.73 -18.23 -1.45
N VAL A 34 -28.86 -19.51 -1.06
CA VAL A 34 -29.97 -19.99 -0.22
C VAL A 34 -29.92 -19.32 1.16
N PHE A 35 -28.76 -19.35 1.83
CA PHE A 35 -28.60 -18.69 3.14
C PHE A 35 -28.85 -17.18 3.07
N ILE A 36 -28.40 -16.51 2.00
CA ILE A 36 -28.69 -15.08 1.77
C ILE A 36 -30.19 -14.85 1.63
N GLY A 37 -30.87 -15.66 0.80
CA GLY A 37 -32.32 -15.56 0.60
C GLY A 37 -33.10 -15.77 1.89
N VAL A 38 -32.77 -16.82 2.64
CA VAL A 38 -33.39 -17.10 3.95
C VAL A 38 -33.16 -15.95 4.93
N ALA A 39 -31.92 -15.47 5.06
CA ALA A 39 -31.62 -14.36 5.97
C ALA A 39 -32.41 -13.08 5.61
N LEU A 40 -32.53 -12.74 4.32
CA LEU A 40 -33.31 -11.59 3.87
C LEU A 40 -34.81 -11.77 4.08
N ILE A 41 -35.36 -12.94 3.77
CA ILE A 41 -36.78 -13.25 3.99
C ILE A 41 -37.11 -13.15 5.47
N VAL A 42 -36.30 -13.78 6.33
CA VAL A 42 -36.47 -13.71 7.79
C VAL A 42 -36.37 -12.26 8.27
N SER A 43 -35.40 -11.47 7.79
CA SER A 43 -35.31 -10.04 8.12
C SER A 43 -36.58 -9.26 7.72
N VAL A 44 -37.14 -9.50 6.54
CA VAL A 44 -38.38 -8.83 6.09
C VAL A 44 -39.58 -9.25 6.96
N LEU A 45 -39.71 -10.54 7.27
CA LEU A 45 -40.78 -11.05 8.14
C LEU A 45 -40.68 -10.45 9.55
N LEU A 46 -39.47 -10.28 10.09
CA LEU A 46 -39.25 -9.66 11.40
C LEU A 46 -39.60 -8.17 11.39
N VAL A 47 -39.30 -7.44 10.30
CA VAL A 47 -39.74 -6.04 10.15
C VAL A 47 -41.27 -5.96 10.10
N TYR A 48 -41.93 -6.87 9.38
CA TYR A 48 -43.39 -6.94 9.34
C TYR A 48 -43.98 -7.26 10.72
N ALA A 49 -43.42 -8.24 11.43
CA ALA A 49 -43.83 -8.63 12.78
C ALA A 49 -43.56 -7.52 13.83
N ALA A 50 -42.60 -6.64 13.60
CA ALA A 50 -42.34 -5.50 14.47
C ALA A 50 -43.51 -4.48 14.46
N HIS A 51 -44.31 -4.42 13.39
CA HIS A 51 -45.39 -3.45 13.26
C HIS A 51 -46.53 -3.62 14.30
N PRO A 52 -47.12 -4.83 14.50
CA PRO A 52 -48.08 -5.06 15.59
C PRO A 52 -47.42 -4.98 16.98
N ALA A 53 -46.15 -5.40 17.13
CA ALA A 53 -45.45 -5.35 18.41
C ALA A 53 -45.25 -3.92 18.96
N ALA A 54 -45.19 -2.90 18.08
CA ALA A 54 -45.14 -1.49 18.48
C ALA A 54 -46.41 -1.02 19.21
N GLN A 55 -47.52 -1.74 19.07
CA GLN A 55 -48.79 -1.41 19.71
C GLN A 55 -48.97 -2.08 21.08
N GLU A 56 -48.18 -3.11 21.40
CA GLU A 56 -48.36 -3.96 22.59
C GLU A 56 -47.19 -3.92 23.60
N GLY A 57 -46.02 -3.34 23.29
CA GLY A 57 -44.92 -3.22 24.28
C GLY A 57 -43.50 -2.96 23.73
N PRO A 58 -42.45 -3.11 24.57
CA PRO A 58 -41.05 -2.73 24.27
C PRO A 58 -40.32 -3.60 23.22
N ASP A 59 -40.96 -4.64 22.67
CA ASP A 59 -40.32 -5.64 21.81
C ASP A 59 -40.01 -5.17 20.37
N HIS A 60 -40.55 -4.02 19.94
CA HIS A 60 -40.35 -3.49 18.59
C HIS A 60 -38.86 -3.33 18.20
N ALA A 61 -38.06 -2.76 19.10
CA ALA A 61 -36.63 -2.54 18.86
C ALA A 61 -35.86 -3.86 18.71
N TRP A 62 -36.27 -4.91 19.42
CA TRP A 62 -35.63 -6.21 19.36
C TRP A 62 -35.82 -6.88 17.99
N PHE A 63 -37.06 -6.90 17.46
CA PHE A 63 -37.35 -7.42 16.13
C PHE A 63 -36.56 -6.70 15.02
N LEU A 64 -36.51 -5.37 15.08
CA LEU A 64 -35.73 -4.57 14.12
C LEU A 64 -34.23 -4.87 14.24
N GLY A 65 -33.71 -5.06 15.46
CA GLY A 65 -32.31 -5.40 15.71
C GLY A 65 -31.90 -6.72 15.06
N ILE A 66 -32.73 -7.77 15.19
CA ILE A 66 -32.50 -9.05 14.51
C ILE A 66 -32.58 -8.89 12.99
N ALA A 67 -33.56 -8.14 12.49
CA ALA A 67 -33.68 -7.91 11.06
C ALA A 67 -32.43 -7.24 10.48
N VAL A 68 -31.91 -6.21 11.14
CA VAL A 68 -30.67 -5.53 10.75
C VAL A 68 -29.46 -6.47 10.85
N ALA A 69 -29.35 -7.26 11.92
CA ALA A 69 -28.30 -8.28 12.05
C ALA A 69 -28.33 -9.29 10.89
N GLY A 70 -29.53 -9.78 10.53
CA GLY A 70 -29.76 -10.68 9.39
C GLY A 70 -29.32 -10.06 8.04
N VAL A 71 -29.60 -8.77 7.83
CA VAL A 71 -29.13 -8.04 6.64
C VAL A 71 -27.61 -7.93 6.61
N PHE A 72 -26.95 -7.68 7.75
CA PHE A 72 -25.48 -7.69 7.82
C PHE A 72 -24.91 -9.06 7.48
N VAL A 73 -25.46 -10.14 8.05
CA VAL A 73 -25.04 -11.51 7.74
C VAL A 73 -25.24 -11.82 6.25
N ALA A 74 -26.40 -11.51 5.69
CA ALA A 74 -26.69 -11.69 4.27
C ALA A 74 -25.68 -10.93 3.38
N ARG A 75 -25.37 -9.67 3.72
CA ARG A 75 -24.36 -8.87 3.01
C ARG A 75 -22.96 -9.47 3.15
N GLY A 76 -22.58 -9.92 4.33
CA GLY A 76 -21.29 -10.55 4.59
C GLY A 76 -21.10 -11.83 3.78
N LEU A 77 -22.13 -12.68 3.75
CA LEU A 77 -22.17 -13.87 2.91
C LEU A 77 -22.08 -13.51 1.43
N HIS A 78 -22.83 -12.52 0.95
CA HIS A 78 -22.71 -12.05 -0.44
C HIS A 78 -21.29 -11.59 -0.78
N LEU A 79 -20.61 -10.94 0.16
CA LEU A 79 -19.21 -10.53 0.04
C LEU A 79 -18.20 -11.66 0.27
N ARG A 80 -18.64 -12.91 0.47
CA ARG A 80 -17.79 -14.09 0.77
C ARG A 80 -16.92 -13.92 2.01
N ARG A 81 -17.40 -13.17 3.01
CA ARG A 81 -16.67 -12.97 4.28
C ARG A 81 -16.60 -14.30 5.04
N PRO A 82 -15.42 -14.73 5.52
CA PRO A 82 -15.32 -15.93 6.34
C PRO A 82 -15.90 -15.70 7.74
N ILE A 83 -16.67 -16.66 8.25
CA ILE A 83 -17.12 -16.69 9.64
C ILE A 83 -16.13 -17.55 10.42
N THR A 84 -15.37 -16.93 11.32
CA THR A 84 -14.32 -17.60 12.09
C THR A 84 -14.74 -17.78 13.54
N LEU A 85 -14.08 -18.70 14.25
CA LEU A 85 -14.35 -18.92 15.66
C LEU A 85 -14.26 -17.62 16.50
N PRO A 86 -13.25 -16.74 16.33
CA PRO A 86 -13.24 -15.45 17.01
C PRO A 86 -14.45 -14.56 16.70
N HIS A 87 -14.89 -14.51 15.43
CA HIS A 87 -16.10 -13.74 15.07
C HIS A 87 -17.33 -14.25 15.81
N PHE A 88 -17.49 -15.57 15.85
CA PHE A 88 -18.60 -16.23 16.51
C PHE A 88 -18.59 -15.97 18.03
N THR A 89 -17.43 -16.15 18.68
CA THR A 89 -17.27 -15.92 20.13
C THR A 89 -17.58 -14.47 20.51
N VAL A 90 -17.03 -13.49 19.78
CA VAL A 90 -17.29 -12.07 20.06
C VAL A 90 -18.75 -11.72 19.79
N ALA A 91 -19.35 -12.23 18.70
CA ALA A 91 -20.76 -11.99 18.40
C ALA A 91 -21.67 -12.54 19.51
N ILE A 92 -21.40 -13.73 20.05
CA ILE A 92 -22.15 -14.30 21.19
C ILE A 92 -22.00 -13.44 22.45
N LEU A 93 -20.78 -13.00 22.77
CA LEU A 93 -20.56 -12.13 23.94
C LEU A 93 -21.36 -10.83 23.80
N VAL A 94 -21.34 -10.22 22.61
CA VAL A 94 -22.10 -8.99 22.31
C VAL A 94 -23.60 -9.24 22.37
N LEU A 95 -24.09 -10.39 21.91
CA LEU A 95 -25.49 -10.79 22.04
C LEU A 95 -25.91 -10.95 23.52
N ALA A 96 -25.05 -11.53 24.35
CA ALA A 96 -25.30 -11.65 25.79
C ALA A 96 -25.39 -10.27 26.47
N ILE A 97 -24.49 -9.34 26.10
CA ILE A 97 -24.54 -7.96 26.61
C ILE A 97 -25.79 -7.23 26.09
N ALA A 98 -26.16 -7.43 24.83
CA ALA A 98 -27.39 -6.87 24.26
C ALA A 98 -28.62 -7.33 25.04
N HIS A 99 -28.69 -8.62 25.37
CA HIS A 99 -29.77 -9.19 26.19
C HIS A 99 -29.84 -8.59 27.59
N LEU A 100 -28.69 -8.41 28.26
CA LEU A 100 -28.62 -7.73 29.54
C LEU A 100 -29.07 -6.27 29.45
N ALA A 101 -28.70 -5.56 28.38
CA ALA A 101 -29.15 -4.19 28.15
C ALA A 101 -30.67 -4.08 27.96
N TYR A 102 -31.29 -5.01 27.23
CA TYR A 102 -32.76 -5.07 27.14
C TYR A 102 -33.41 -5.32 28.50
N ARG A 103 -32.85 -6.24 29.31
CA ARG A 103 -33.36 -6.51 30.67
C ARG A 103 -33.16 -5.35 31.65
N ALA A 104 -32.13 -4.53 31.45
CA ALA A 104 -31.87 -3.34 32.23
C ALA A 104 -32.61 -2.09 31.73
N GLU A 105 -33.66 -2.26 30.90
CA GLU A 105 -34.47 -1.18 30.35
C GLU A 105 -33.66 -0.16 29.52
N HIS A 106 -32.64 -0.65 28.83
CA HIS A 106 -31.78 0.10 27.93
C HIS A 106 -31.93 -0.38 26.47
N PRO A 107 -33.14 -0.25 25.86
CA PRO A 107 -33.45 -0.85 24.57
C PRO A 107 -32.64 -0.28 23.40
N GLY A 108 -32.22 0.99 23.48
CA GLY A 108 -31.37 1.61 22.45
C GLY A 108 -29.99 0.94 22.35
N TYR A 109 -29.34 0.70 23.49
CA TYR A 109 -28.06 -0.02 23.53
C TYR A 109 -28.23 -1.49 23.14
N GLY A 110 -29.30 -2.15 23.62
CA GLY A 110 -29.65 -3.51 23.24
C GLY A 110 -29.81 -3.65 21.72
N PHE A 111 -30.52 -2.73 21.07
CA PHE A 111 -30.70 -2.70 19.62
C PHE A 111 -29.36 -2.57 18.87
N VAL A 112 -28.53 -1.61 19.25
CA VAL A 112 -27.24 -1.37 18.58
C VAL A 112 -26.32 -2.58 18.71
N LEU A 113 -26.24 -3.19 19.89
CA LEU A 113 -25.40 -4.37 20.13
C LEU A 113 -25.93 -5.61 19.38
N LEU A 114 -27.26 -5.80 19.37
CA LEU A 114 -27.91 -6.89 18.63
C LEU A 114 -27.65 -6.75 17.13
N ALA A 115 -27.88 -5.57 16.55
CA ALA A 115 -27.57 -5.29 15.15
C ALA A 115 -26.07 -5.48 14.85
N ALA A 116 -25.19 -4.98 15.73
CA ALA A 116 -23.74 -5.10 15.58
C ALA A 116 -23.25 -6.54 15.63
N SER A 117 -23.91 -7.45 16.37
CA SER A 117 -23.52 -8.86 16.42
C SER A 117 -23.52 -9.53 15.04
N GLY A 118 -24.52 -9.22 14.20
CA GLY A 118 -24.59 -9.70 12.82
C GLY A 118 -23.45 -9.17 11.95
N PHE A 119 -23.05 -7.91 12.15
CA PHE A 119 -21.89 -7.33 11.49
C PHE A 119 -20.56 -7.94 11.96
N ILE A 120 -20.40 -8.15 13.27
CA ILE A 120 -19.23 -8.77 13.90
C ILE A 120 -18.97 -10.16 13.34
N LEU A 121 -20.04 -10.94 13.15
CA LEU A 121 -19.96 -12.31 12.64
C LEU A 121 -19.29 -12.40 11.25
N VAL A 122 -19.45 -11.35 10.44
CA VAL A 122 -18.98 -11.27 9.05
C VAL A 122 -17.92 -10.19 8.82
N LEU A 123 -17.22 -9.78 9.88
CA LEU A 123 -16.15 -8.81 9.78
C LEU A 123 -15.07 -9.27 8.78
N PRO A 124 -14.49 -8.32 8.01
CA PRO A 124 -13.40 -8.65 7.11
C PRO A 124 -12.17 -9.09 7.88
N GLN A 125 -11.57 -10.21 7.48
CA GLN A 125 -10.27 -10.60 7.99
C GLN A 125 -9.15 -9.79 7.35
N SER A 126 -8.11 -9.52 8.16
CA SER A 126 -6.92 -8.80 7.74
C SER A 126 -5.76 -9.76 7.45
N SER A 127 -5.08 -9.58 6.32
CA SER A 127 -3.86 -10.28 5.99
C SER A 127 -2.77 -10.02 7.04
N LYS A 128 -1.89 -10.99 7.21
CA LYS A 128 -0.77 -10.93 8.16
C LYS A 128 0.52 -10.56 7.43
N PRO A 129 1.43 -9.78 8.04
CA PRO A 129 2.71 -9.48 7.43
C PRO A 129 3.50 -10.78 7.23
N GLN A 130 4.37 -10.81 6.22
CA GLN A 130 5.22 -11.96 5.90
C GLN A 130 6.69 -11.52 5.80
N PRO A 131 7.30 -11.03 6.89
CA PRO A 131 8.71 -10.61 6.89
C PRO A 131 9.66 -11.79 6.59
N ASP A 132 9.22 -13.03 6.83
CA ASP A 132 9.93 -14.26 6.47
C ASP A 132 10.17 -14.43 4.96
N GLN A 133 9.35 -13.79 4.12
CA GLN A 133 9.47 -13.86 2.66
C GLN A 133 10.45 -12.83 2.08
N LEU A 134 11.08 -11.98 2.92
CA LEU A 134 11.87 -10.83 2.47
C LEU A 134 12.95 -11.17 1.44
N TYR A 135 13.75 -12.22 1.67
CA TYR A 135 14.82 -12.61 0.74
C TYR A 135 14.29 -13.11 -0.61
N ARG A 136 13.17 -13.85 -0.60
CA ARG A 136 12.52 -14.32 -1.83
C ARG A 136 11.94 -13.16 -2.62
N VAL A 137 11.35 -12.19 -1.93
CA VAL A 137 10.83 -10.95 -2.53
C VAL A 137 11.98 -10.12 -3.09
N ALA A 138 13.11 -10.01 -2.39
CA ALA A 138 14.31 -9.32 -2.85
C ALA A 138 14.88 -9.91 -4.15
N GLU A 139 14.86 -11.24 -4.30
CA GLU A 139 15.25 -11.89 -5.56
C GLU A 139 14.32 -11.47 -6.71
N LEU A 140 13.00 -11.43 -6.47
CA LEU A 140 12.03 -10.99 -7.47
C LEU A 140 12.19 -9.50 -7.81
N VAL A 141 12.43 -8.63 -6.81
CA VAL A 141 12.77 -7.22 -7.02
C VAL A 141 14.02 -7.08 -7.88
N GLY A 142 15.07 -7.86 -7.58
CA GLY A 142 16.30 -7.90 -8.37
C GLY A 142 16.09 -8.36 -9.81
N ARG A 143 15.03 -9.10 -10.12
CA ARG A 143 14.66 -9.48 -11.50
C ARG A 143 13.66 -8.54 -12.15
N THR A 144 13.10 -7.60 -11.39
CA THR A 144 12.10 -6.67 -11.91
C THR A 144 12.79 -5.55 -12.67
N GLU A 145 12.44 -5.43 -13.94
CA GLU A 145 12.97 -4.39 -14.83
C GLU A 145 11.97 -3.26 -15.00
N ARG A 146 12.44 -2.04 -15.17
CA ARG A 146 11.66 -0.85 -15.55
C ARG A 146 10.46 -0.58 -14.66
N ASP A 147 10.59 -0.81 -13.35
CA ASP A 147 9.59 -0.39 -12.37
C ASP A 147 10.23 0.34 -11.19
N PRO A 148 10.18 1.68 -11.18
CA PRO A 148 10.61 2.52 -10.08
C PRO A 148 10.07 2.13 -8.69
N LEU A 149 8.93 1.43 -8.62
CA LEU A 149 8.31 1.09 -7.36
C LEU A 149 8.67 -0.31 -6.84
N ALA A 150 9.39 -1.12 -7.63
CA ALA A 150 9.68 -2.52 -7.28
C ALA A 150 10.38 -2.68 -5.91
N PRO A 151 11.40 -1.88 -5.54
CA PRO A 151 12.05 -2.03 -4.24
C PRO A 151 11.10 -1.85 -3.04
N PHE A 152 10.04 -1.04 -3.16
CA PHE A 152 9.08 -0.82 -2.08
C PHE A 152 8.23 -2.06 -1.77
N ALA A 153 8.31 -3.11 -2.59
CA ALA A 153 7.77 -4.41 -2.25
C ALA A 153 8.41 -5.00 -0.98
N LEU A 154 9.61 -4.56 -0.57
CA LEU A 154 10.32 -5.08 0.60
C LEU A 154 9.76 -4.62 1.96
N HIS A 155 8.83 -3.66 1.98
CA HIS A 155 8.26 -3.13 3.22
C HIS A 155 7.68 -4.24 4.12
N SER A 156 8.08 -4.30 5.40
CA SER A 156 7.80 -5.43 6.29
C SER A 156 6.31 -5.71 6.50
N SER A 157 5.48 -4.66 6.47
CA SER A 157 4.02 -4.78 6.64
C SER A 157 3.30 -5.57 5.54
N LYS A 158 3.95 -5.87 4.41
CA LYS A 158 3.31 -6.53 3.25
C LYS A 158 3.05 -8.01 3.48
N THR A 159 2.00 -8.45 2.81
CA THR A 159 1.70 -9.85 2.50
C THR A 159 1.97 -10.07 1.01
N TYR A 160 2.33 -11.28 0.61
CA TYR A 160 2.67 -11.58 -0.77
C TYR A 160 1.78 -12.69 -1.32
N PHE A 161 1.42 -12.55 -2.59
CA PHE A 161 0.79 -13.61 -3.37
C PHE A 161 1.73 -13.98 -4.52
N PHE A 162 2.26 -15.19 -4.52
CA PHE A 162 3.19 -15.71 -5.52
C PHE A 162 2.45 -16.53 -6.57
N ASN A 163 2.91 -16.50 -7.82
CA ASN A 163 2.48 -17.49 -8.80
C ASN A 163 3.01 -18.88 -8.46
N SER A 164 2.45 -19.92 -9.09
CA SER A 164 2.82 -21.32 -8.84
C SER A 164 4.33 -21.59 -8.99
N ASN A 165 4.98 -20.97 -9.99
CA ASN A 165 6.40 -21.16 -10.27
C ASN A 165 7.32 -20.25 -9.45
N SER A 166 6.76 -19.40 -8.57
CA SER A 166 7.55 -18.45 -7.75
C SER A 166 8.39 -17.46 -8.55
N THR A 167 8.03 -17.20 -9.81
CA THR A 167 8.74 -16.28 -10.70
C THR A 167 8.19 -14.85 -10.66
N ALA A 168 7.03 -14.65 -10.06
CA ALA A 168 6.43 -13.34 -9.87
C ALA A 168 5.54 -13.28 -8.61
N ALA A 169 5.39 -12.09 -8.04
CA ALA A 169 4.59 -11.87 -6.85
C ALA A 169 3.86 -10.52 -6.83
N ILE A 170 2.75 -10.47 -6.11
CA ILE A 170 2.01 -9.24 -5.78
C ILE A 170 2.23 -8.93 -4.30
N GLY A 171 2.77 -7.75 -4.01
CA GLY A 171 2.81 -7.19 -2.66
C GLY A 171 1.48 -6.50 -2.32
N TYR A 172 0.81 -6.95 -1.26
CA TYR A 172 -0.49 -6.39 -0.87
C TYR A 172 -0.68 -6.36 0.65
N ARG A 173 -1.69 -5.63 1.09
CA ARG A 173 -2.14 -5.61 2.48
C ARG A 173 -3.64 -5.40 2.53
N THR A 174 -4.33 -6.04 3.46
CA THR A 174 -5.79 -5.88 3.53
C THR A 174 -6.22 -5.01 4.71
N ARG A 175 -7.16 -4.10 4.45
CA ARG A 175 -7.84 -3.28 5.48
C ARG A 175 -9.30 -3.13 5.13
N PHE A 176 -10.18 -3.23 6.12
CA PHE A 176 -11.64 -3.07 5.94
C PHE A 176 -12.22 -3.93 4.82
N GLY A 177 -11.58 -5.08 4.56
CA GLY A 177 -12.00 -6.00 3.52
C GLY A 177 -11.66 -5.58 2.09
N ILE A 178 -10.73 -4.63 1.94
CA ILE A 178 -10.07 -4.26 0.70
C ILE A 178 -8.66 -4.85 0.72
N ALA A 179 -8.27 -5.58 -0.31
CA ALA A 179 -6.90 -5.98 -0.58
C ALA A 179 -6.24 -4.86 -1.41
N VAL A 180 -5.40 -4.06 -0.75
CA VAL A 180 -4.66 -2.98 -1.37
C VAL A 180 -3.35 -3.53 -1.90
N VAL A 181 -3.24 -3.59 -3.23
CA VAL A 181 -2.01 -3.91 -3.95
C VAL A 181 -1.14 -2.66 -3.99
N ALA A 182 0.13 -2.81 -3.62
CA ALA A 182 1.12 -1.73 -3.61
C ALA A 182 2.00 -1.82 -4.87
N GLY A 183 1.80 -0.90 -5.81
CA GLY A 183 2.54 -0.84 -7.06
C GLY A 183 2.15 -1.94 -8.05
N ASP A 184 3.07 -2.20 -8.98
CA ASP A 184 2.97 -3.28 -9.95
C ASP A 184 3.48 -4.59 -9.33
N PRO A 185 3.16 -5.77 -9.91
CA PRO A 185 3.79 -7.02 -9.51
C PRO A 185 5.30 -6.99 -9.75
N ILE A 186 6.03 -7.79 -8.96
CA ILE A 186 7.49 -7.95 -9.08
C ILE A 186 7.83 -9.31 -9.69
N GLY A 187 8.99 -9.40 -10.34
CA GLY A 187 9.52 -10.61 -10.98
C GLY A 187 9.29 -10.62 -12.50
N ASP A 188 9.02 -11.81 -13.05
CA ASP A 188 8.86 -12.02 -14.48
C ASP A 188 7.54 -11.42 -15.01
N ARG A 189 7.69 -10.36 -15.84
CA ARG A 189 6.57 -9.65 -16.47
C ARG A 189 5.69 -10.56 -17.33
N ALA A 190 6.21 -11.64 -17.90
CA ALA A 190 5.43 -12.59 -18.70
C ALA A 190 4.36 -13.31 -17.86
N ALA A 191 4.60 -13.49 -16.55
CA ALA A 191 3.67 -14.15 -15.64
C ALA A 191 2.56 -13.23 -15.09
N PHE A 192 2.68 -11.91 -15.26
CA PHE A 192 1.75 -10.95 -14.64
C PHE A 192 0.28 -11.14 -15.05
N PRO A 193 -0.06 -11.40 -16.32
CA PRO A 193 -1.47 -11.54 -16.72
C PRO A 193 -2.21 -12.68 -16.01
N GLU A 194 -1.53 -13.81 -15.81
CA GLU A 194 -2.08 -14.97 -15.09
C GLU A 194 -2.09 -14.71 -13.59
N LEU A 195 -0.98 -14.20 -13.03
CA LEU A 195 -0.86 -13.82 -11.61
C LEU A 195 -1.98 -12.88 -11.15
N LEU A 196 -2.32 -11.86 -11.94
CA LEU A 196 -3.41 -10.93 -11.63
C LEU A 196 -4.78 -11.61 -11.61
N THR A 197 -4.99 -12.59 -12.49
CA THR A 197 -6.23 -13.37 -12.57
C THR A 197 -6.36 -14.25 -11.32
N GLU A 198 -5.31 -15.02 -11.02
CA GLU A 198 -5.24 -15.90 -9.84
C GLU A 198 -5.40 -15.12 -8.53
N PHE A 199 -4.74 -13.96 -8.41
CA PHE A 199 -4.87 -13.10 -7.23
C PHE A 199 -6.27 -12.51 -7.09
N SER A 200 -6.91 -12.11 -8.20
CA SER A 200 -8.29 -11.60 -8.17
C SER A 200 -9.25 -12.66 -7.63
N ASP A 201 -9.13 -13.90 -8.10
CA ASP A 201 -9.95 -15.02 -7.64
C ASP A 201 -9.65 -15.36 -6.18
N PHE A 202 -8.38 -15.36 -5.78
CA PHE A 202 -7.97 -15.52 -4.39
C PHE A 202 -8.60 -14.44 -3.49
N ALA A 203 -8.44 -13.16 -3.84
CA ALA A 203 -8.96 -12.04 -3.06
C ALA A 203 -10.47 -12.13 -2.89
N VAL A 204 -11.21 -12.41 -3.98
CA VAL A 204 -12.66 -12.62 -3.93
C VAL A 204 -13.03 -13.77 -2.99
N ASN A 205 -12.29 -14.87 -3.04
CA ASN A 205 -12.54 -16.05 -2.19
C ASN A 205 -12.18 -15.85 -0.72
N GLN A 206 -11.35 -14.86 -0.40
CA GLN A 206 -11.13 -14.36 0.97
C GLN A 206 -12.17 -13.29 1.39
N GLY A 207 -13.13 -13.00 0.51
CA GLY A 207 -14.12 -11.96 0.65
C GLY A 207 -13.57 -10.54 0.48
N TRP A 208 -12.35 -10.40 -0.02
CA TRP A 208 -11.72 -9.12 -0.26
C TRP A 208 -12.08 -8.52 -1.61
N ARG A 209 -11.95 -7.20 -1.67
CA ARG A 209 -12.16 -6.39 -2.86
C ARG A 209 -10.81 -5.75 -3.21
N VAL A 210 -10.41 -5.78 -4.47
CA VAL A 210 -9.08 -5.30 -4.85
C VAL A 210 -9.12 -3.79 -5.07
N ALA A 211 -8.12 -3.10 -4.54
CA ALA A 211 -7.73 -1.75 -4.93
C ALA A 211 -6.22 -1.76 -5.22
N VAL A 212 -5.76 -0.93 -6.14
CA VAL A 212 -4.34 -0.84 -6.49
C VAL A 212 -3.87 0.58 -6.26
N LEU A 213 -2.71 0.76 -5.62
CA LEU A 213 -2.10 2.05 -5.36
C LEU A 213 -0.74 2.11 -6.06
N GLY A 214 -0.58 3.00 -7.03
CA GLY A 214 0.69 3.18 -7.74
C GLY A 214 0.84 2.30 -8.99
N ALA A 215 -0.27 1.90 -9.62
CA ALA A 215 -0.23 1.10 -10.85
C ALA A 215 0.40 1.91 -12.00
N SER A 216 1.31 1.30 -12.76
CA SER A 216 1.77 1.87 -14.04
C SER A 216 0.66 1.89 -15.09
N PRO A 217 0.80 2.63 -16.21
CA PRO A 217 -0.20 2.64 -17.26
C PRO A 217 -0.48 1.24 -17.84
N ALA A 218 0.58 0.45 -18.04
CA ALA A 218 0.48 -0.91 -18.57
C ALA A 218 -0.27 -1.84 -17.62
N LEU A 219 0.04 -1.78 -16.32
CA LEU A 219 -0.63 -2.60 -15.31
C LEU A 219 -2.05 -2.13 -15.05
N ALA A 220 -2.32 -0.83 -15.08
CA ALA A 220 -3.69 -0.31 -15.00
C ALA A 220 -4.58 -0.92 -16.08
N GLU A 221 -4.09 -0.99 -17.31
CA GLU A 221 -4.83 -1.62 -18.41
C GLU A 221 -4.91 -3.14 -18.26
N LEU A 222 -3.87 -3.80 -17.73
CA LEU A 222 -3.90 -5.24 -17.47
C LEU A 222 -4.95 -5.60 -16.40
N TRP A 223 -5.00 -4.86 -15.29
CA TRP A 223 -6.00 -5.00 -14.23
C TRP A 223 -7.42 -4.82 -14.77
N ARG A 224 -7.66 -3.79 -15.60
CA ARG A 224 -8.98 -3.55 -16.22
C ARG A 224 -9.44 -4.71 -17.10
N ARG A 225 -8.51 -5.38 -17.79
CA ARG A 225 -8.81 -6.51 -18.68
C ARG A 225 -8.95 -7.84 -17.94
N ARG A 226 -8.07 -8.12 -16.97
CA ARG A 226 -7.92 -9.45 -16.35
C ARG A 226 -8.70 -9.66 -15.06
N ALA A 227 -9.13 -8.59 -14.38
CA ALA A 227 -9.81 -8.76 -13.10
C ALA A 227 -11.29 -9.18 -13.28
N LEU A 228 -11.51 -10.50 -13.39
CA LEU A 228 -12.77 -11.16 -13.77
C LEU A 228 -14.01 -10.67 -12.97
N GLU A 229 -13.93 -10.61 -11.64
CA GLU A 229 -14.99 -10.07 -10.75
C GLU A 229 -14.77 -8.61 -10.29
N HIS A 230 -13.73 -7.93 -10.81
CA HIS A 230 -13.45 -6.51 -10.56
C HIS A 230 -13.59 -5.64 -11.82
N ARG A 231 -14.35 -6.11 -12.84
CA ARG A 231 -14.82 -5.22 -13.91
C ARG A 231 -15.41 -3.95 -13.27
N GLY A 232 -14.87 -2.79 -13.64
CA GLY A 232 -15.19 -1.51 -13.01
C GLY A 232 -14.11 -0.93 -12.09
N LEU A 233 -12.87 -1.47 -12.09
CA LEU A 233 -11.72 -0.71 -11.60
C LEU A 233 -11.52 0.51 -12.50
N HIS A 234 -11.66 1.69 -11.91
CA HIS A 234 -11.42 2.97 -12.56
C HIS A 234 -10.03 3.46 -12.19
N ALA A 235 -9.27 3.81 -13.21
CA ALA A 235 -7.94 4.40 -13.06
C ALA A 235 -8.08 5.89 -12.76
N VAL A 236 -7.66 6.29 -11.57
CA VAL A 236 -7.58 7.68 -11.15
C VAL A 236 -6.11 8.10 -11.14
N PRO A 237 -5.71 9.12 -11.94
CA PRO A 237 -4.36 9.69 -11.88
C PRO A 237 -4.03 10.10 -10.45
N ILE A 238 -2.86 9.71 -9.95
CA ILE A 238 -2.37 10.23 -8.67
C ILE A 238 -1.10 11.07 -8.82
N GLY A 239 -0.36 10.91 -9.90
CA GLY A 239 0.90 11.61 -10.13
C GLY A 239 1.77 10.91 -11.16
N ARG A 240 3.05 11.26 -11.16
CA ARG A 240 4.04 10.71 -12.09
C ARG A 240 5.30 10.31 -11.36
N ASP A 241 6.00 9.32 -11.90
CA ASP A 241 7.36 9.03 -11.46
C ASP A 241 8.32 10.09 -11.98
N VAL A 242 9.42 10.30 -11.25
CA VAL A 242 10.52 11.16 -11.68
C VAL A 242 11.75 10.27 -11.82
N VAL A 243 12.09 9.92 -13.05
CA VAL A 243 13.12 8.93 -13.38
C VAL A 243 14.17 9.57 -14.27
N ILE A 244 15.39 9.65 -13.76
CA ILE A 244 16.55 10.05 -14.53
C ILE A 244 17.03 8.83 -15.35
N GLU A 245 17.00 8.96 -16.68
CA GLU A 245 17.71 8.07 -17.58
C GLU A 245 19.19 8.49 -17.60
N VAL A 246 20.07 7.71 -16.98
CA VAL A 246 21.46 8.08 -16.67
C VAL A 246 22.26 8.34 -17.94
N ASP A 247 22.04 7.52 -18.96
CA ASP A 247 22.76 7.57 -20.24
C ASP A 247 22.49 8.88 -21.01
N ASP A 248 21.26 9.40 -20.92
CA ASP A 248 20.82 10.60 -21.63
C ASP A 248 20.87 11.88 -20.76
N PHE A 249 21.11 11.74 -19.46
CA PHE A 249 21.03 12.87 -18.54
C PHE A 249 22.27 13.76 -18.62
N ALA A 250 22.07 14.99 -19.10
CA ALA A 250 23.06 16.06 -19.05
C ALA A 250 22.43 17.38 -18.59
N MET A 251 23.10 18.10 -17.69
CA MET A 251 22.62 19.39 -17.17
C MET A 251 22.81 20.54 -18.18
N VAL A 252 22.37 20.39 -19.42
CA VAL A 252 22.60 21.33 -20.54
C VAL A 252 21.41 22.28 -20.74
N GLY A 253 21.69 23.56 -21.01
CA GLY A 253 20.66 24.55 -21.31
C GLY A 253 20.16 25.34 -20.09
N ARG A 254 19.23 26.27 -20.34
CA ARG A 254 18.80 27.27 -19.35
C ARG A 254 17.96 26.69 -18.21
N HIS A 255 17.18 25.64 -18.48
CA HIS A 255 16.23 25.07 -17.52
C HIS A 255 16.93 24.32 -16.35
N TYR A 256 18.16 23.84 -16.54
CA TYR A 256 19.01 23.27 -15.48
C TYR A 256 19.83 24.31 -14.69
N ARG A 257 19.68 25.62 -14.93
CA ARG A 257 20.47 26.67 -14.25
C ARG A 257 20.41 26.54 -12.73
N ASN A 258 19.22 26.34 -12.17
CA ASN A 258 19.04 26.21 -10.71
C ASN A 258 19.74 24.97 -10.16
N LEU A 259 19.72 23.86 -10.91
CA LEU A 259 20.39 22.62 -10.52
C LEU A 259 21.92 22.80 -10.55
N ARG A 260 22.47 23.37 -11.62
CA ARG A 260 23.92 23.69 -11.69
C ARG A 260 24.37 24.65 -10.60
N GLN A 261 23.55 25.65 -10.26
CA GLN A 261 23.84 26.58 -9.17
C GLN A 261 23.83 25.88 -7.80
N ALA A 262 22.90 24.96 -7.56
CA ALA A 262 22.86 24.17 -6.32
C ALA A 262 24.12 23.29 -6.17
N VAL A 263 24.53 22.61 -7.25
CA VAL A 263 25.74 21.78 -7.28
C VAL A 263 27.01 22.62 -7.12
N SER A 264 27.13 23.75 -7.82
CA SER A 264 28.29 24.65 -7.71
C SER A 264 28.38 25.26 -6.31
N ARG A 265 27.26 25.66 -5.70
CA ARG A 265 27.24 26.20 -4.35
C ARG A 265 27.75 25.19 -3.33
N THR A 266 27.26 23.95 -3.37
CA THR A 266 27.71 22.91 -2.43
C THR A 266 29.18 22.54 -2.63
N ARG A 267 29.67 22.52 -3.87
CA ARG A 267 31.12 22.45 -4.20
C ARG A 267 31.91 23.55 -3.47
N ASN A 268 31.46 24.79 -3.55
CA ASN A 268 32.14 25.93 -2.92
C ASN A 268 32.08 25.89 -1.38
N PHE A 269 31.04 25.26 -0.81
CA PHE A 269 30.95 24.97 0.63
C PHE A 269 31.78 23.76 1.07
N GLY A 270 32.59 23.17 0.19
CA GLY A 270 33.46 22.03 0.51
C GLY A 270 32.71 20.71 0.71
N VAL A 271 31.46 20.60 0.24
CA VAL A 271 30.68 19.37 0.38
C VAL A 271 31.30 18.24 -0.44
N THR A 272 31.52 17.10 0.21
CA THR A 272 31.97 15.84 -0.39
C THR A 272 30.90 14.76 -0.22
N THR A 273 30.85 13.81 -1.16
CA THR A 273 29.91 12.69 -1.13
C THR A 273 30.66 11.36 -1.12
N LYS A 274 30.05 10.35 -0.51
CA LYS A 274 30.53 8.96 -0.53
C LYS A 274 29.34 8.03 -0.72
N ILE A 275 29.47 7.11 -1.66
CA ILE A 275 28.43 6.14 -2.02
C ILE A 275 28.90 4.77 -1.56
N VAL A 276 28.08 4.06 -0.80
CA VAL A 276 28.39 2.74 -0.25
C VAL A 276 27.13 1.88 -0.18
N ASP A 277 27.30 0.57 -0.20
CA ASP A 277 26.23 -0.35 0.20
C ASP A 277 25.85 -0.14 1.67
N GLU A 278 24.57 -0.22 2.00
CA GLU A 278 24.10 -0.08 3.38
C GLU A 278 24.70 -1.14 4.32
N SER A 279 24.95 -2.35 3.79
CA SER A 279 25.60 -3.44 4.51
C SER A 279 27.08 -3.15 4.82
N ALA A 280 27.71 -2.21 4.12
CA ALA A 280 29.10 -1.82 4.33
C ALA A 280 29.25 -0.63 5.31
N LEU A 281 28.14 -0.09 5.84
CA LEU A 281 28.19 0.98 6.84
C LEU A 281 28.75 0.45 8.15
N THR A 282 29.75 1.16 8.69
CA THR A 282 30.21 0.93 10.06
C THR A 282 29.17 1.39 11.08
N ASP A 283 29.21 0.86 12.30
CA ASP A 283 28.29 1.28 13.37
C ASP A 283 28.37 2.80 13.63
N GLN A 284 29.59 3.35 13.63
CA GLN A 284 29.80 4.80 13.78
C GLN A 284 29.12 5.61 12.66
N GLN A 285 29.20 5.13 11.40
CA GLN A 285 28.51 5.79 10.30
C GLN A 285 27.01 5.69 10.47
N ARG A 286 26.50 4.49 10.78
CA ARG A 286 25.08 4.23 11.01
C ARG A 286 24.50 5.13 12.11
N ASP A 287 25.18 5.24 13.24
CA ASP A 287 24.79 6.09 14.36
C ASP A 287 24.78 7.58 13.97
N GLY A 288 25.81 8.04 13.24
CA GLY A 288 25.88 9.41 12.74
C GLY A 288 24.73 9.75 11.78
N LEU A 289 24.35 8.81 10.91
CA LEU A 289 23.21 8.97 10.00
C LEU A 289 21.88 8.98 10.75
N LEU A 290 21.70 8.08 11.73
CA LEU A 290 20.50 8.04 12.57
C LEU A 290 20.35 9.30 13.44
N ALA A 291 21.45 9.88 13.92
CA ALA A 291 21.42 11.15 14.65
C ALA A 291 20.84 12.30 13.80
N ILE A 292 21.11 12.32 12.50
CA ILE A 292 20.50 13.30 11.57
C ILE A 292 18.98 13.11 11.51
N VAL A 293 18.51 11.86 11.49
CA VAL A 293 17.06 11.55 11.49
C VAL A 293 16.42 12.02 12.80
N ASP A 294 17.06 11.76 13.93
CA ASP A 294 16.56 12.10 15.27
C ASP A 294 16.45 13.63 15.48
N GLU A 295 17.31 14.44 14.83
CA GLU A 295 17.27 15.90 14.88
C GLU A 295 15.91 16.49 14.46
N TRP A 296 15.19 15.81 13.57
CA TRP A 296 13.89 16.28 13.07
C TRP A 296 12.73 16.00 14.02
N GLY A 297 12.93 15.25 15.11
CA GLY A 297 11.91 14.98 16.14
C GLY A 297 10.68 14.19 15.63
N ARG A 298 10.70 13.79 14.36
CA ARG A 298 9.70 12.94 13.72
C ARG A 298 10.28 11.54 13.72
N GLY A 299 10.01 10.77 14.78
CA GLY A 299 10.63 9.46 15.00
C GLY A 299 10.67 8.58 13.74
N ARG A 300 11.67 7.70 13.66
CA ARG A 300 11.98 6.72 12.59
C ARG A 300 10.79 6.40 11.71
N GLN A 301 10.95 6.43 10.38
CA GLN A 301 9.89 6.23 9.37
C GLN A 301 8.76 5.30 9.83
N THR A 302 7.69 5.88 10.38
CA THR A 302 6.59 5.13 10.99
C THR A 302 5.37 5.04 10.08
N ARG A 303 5.42 5.62 8.88
CA ARG A 303 4.27 5.78 7.99
C ARG A 303 4.63 5.38 6.58
N GLY A 304 3.59 5.12 5.79
CA GLY A 304 3.63 4.81 4.38
C GLY A 304 3.66 3.31 4.11
N PHE A 305 3.25 2.95 2.90
CA PHE A 305 3.03 1.56 2.53
C PHE A 305 3.57 1.27 1.13
N SER A 306 3.20 2.04 0.10
CA SER A 306 3.47 1.67 -1.29
C SER A 306 4.70 2.31 -1.91
N MET A 307 5.21 3.39 -1.31
CA MET A 307 6.27 4.24 -1.89
C MET A 307 7.32 4.67 -0.86
N ILE A 308 7.45 3.90 0.21
CA ILE A 308 8.44 4.12 1.26
C ILE A 308 8.83 2.76 1.83
N LEU A 309 10.06 2.61 2.31
CA LEU A 309 10.46 1.45 3.08
C LEU A 309 10.45 1.76 4.58
N ASP A 310 10.36 0.70 5.36
CA ASP A 310 10.70 0.72 6.78
C ASP A 310 12.15 0.27 6.99
N HIS A 311 12.53 0.00 8.24
CA HIS A 311 13.86 -0.57 8.54
C HIS A 311 15.00 0.31 8.03
N LEU A 312 14.93 1.60 8.35
CA LEU A 312 15.92 2.60 7.96
C LEU A 312 17.26 2.33 8.63
N LEU A 313 18.27 2.01 7.83
CA LEU A 313 19.65 1.81 8.30
C LEU A 313 19.75 0.76 9.41
N ASP A 314 18.97 -0.32 9.36
CA ASP A 314 19.14 -1.47 10.27
C ASP A 314 19.70 -2.72 9.56
N GLY A 315 19.95 -2.63 8.25
CA GLY A 315 20.52 -3.72 7.44
C GLY A 315 19.55 -4.86 7.10
N ARG A 316 18.27 -4.78 7.48
CA ARG A 316 17.29 -5.84 7.15
C ARG A 316 16.90 -5.84 5.68
N ASN A 317 16.78 -4.67 5.06
CA ASN A 317 16.47 -4.57 3.63
C ASN A 317 17.74 -4.89 2.82
N PRO A 318 17.73 -5.95 1.98
CA PRO A 318 18.85 -6.28 1.12
C PRO A 318 18.96 -5.29 -0.06
N ASN A 319 20.15 -5.21 -0.65
CA ASN A 319 20.42 -4.45 -1.88
C ASN A 319 20.04 -2.96 -1.77
N MET A 320 20.51 -2.32 -0.70
CA MET A 320 20.31 -0.90 -0.46
C MET A 320 21.63 -0.15 -0.61
N LEU A 321 21.58 1.01 -1.29
CA LEU A 321 22.71 1.92 -1.47
C LEU A 321 22.49 3.18 -0.63
N VAL A 322 23.57 3.72 -0.06
CA VAL A 322 23.54 4.96 0.72
C VAL A 322 24.52 5.96 0.13
N VAL A 323 24.01 7.14 -0.21
CA VAL A 323 24.81 8.31 -0.57
C VAL A 323 24.92 9.18 0.67
N MET A 324 26.12 9.31 1.23
CA MET A 324 26.39 10.16 2.38
C MET A 324 27.05 11.46 1.93
N ALA A 325 26.66 12.59 2.48
CA ALA A 325 27.30 13.87 2.26
C ALA A 325 27.95 14.40 3.55
N LYS A 326 29.15 14.94 3.40
CA LYS A 326 29.93 15.59 4.46
C LYS A 326 30.22 17.03 4.10
N ASP A 327 30.27 17.90 5.10
CA ASP A 327 30.72 19.28 4.96
C ASP A 327 32.25 19.40 4.85
N ALA A 328 32.75 20.63 4.74
CA ALA A 328 34.17 20.94 4.64
C ALA A 328 35.00 20.43 5.84
N ASP A 329 34.37 20.32 7.02
CA ASP A 329 35.01 19.83 8.25
C ASP A 329 34.97 18.30 8.36
N GLY A 330 34.39 17.61 7.36
CA GLY A 330 34.28 16.16 7.32
C GLY A 330 33.13 15.59 8.16
N THR A 331 32.25 16.45 8.67
CA THR A 331 31.08 16.07 9.47
C THR A 331 29.92 15.70 8.56
N LEU A 332 29.13 14.68 8.93
CA LEU A 332 27.96 14.27 8.15
C LEU A 332 26.93 15.41 8.12
N SER A 333 26.53 15.81 6.91
CA SER A 333 25.52 16.87 6.68
C SER A 333 24.17 16.30 6.22
N GLY A 334 24.16 15.10 5.64
CA GLY A 334 22.96 14.42 5.18
C GLY A 334 23.26 13.11 4.46
N PHE A 335 22.21 12.39 4.10
CA PHE A 335 22.29 11.17 3.30
C PHE A 335 21.02 10.92 2.50
N GLN A 336 21.16 10.08 1.49
CA GLN A 336 20.06 9.50 0.73
C GLN A 336 20.19 7.98 0.71
N ARG A 337 19.07 7.28 0.82
CA ARG A 337 19.00 5.81 0.74
C ARG A 337 18.22 5.40 -0.50
N TYR A 338 18.74 4.41 -1.23
CA TYR A 338 18.17 3.91 -2.47
C TYR A 338 18.00 2.39 -2.43
N GLY A 339 16.85 1.89 -2.88
CA GLY A 339 16.66 0.47 -3.15
C GLY A 339 17.06 0.11 -4.56
N MET A 340 17.71 -1.03 -4.74
CA MET A 340 18.12 -1.53 -6.06
C MET A 340 17.08 -2.49 -6.65
N SER A 341 16.92 -2.44 -7.97
CA SER A 341 16.18 -3.41 -8.77
C SER A 341 16.94 -3.73 -10.06
N ASN A 342 16.42 -4.62 -10.91
CA ASN A 342 17.04 -5.02 -12.17
C ASN A 342 18.54 -5.36 -12.04
N ARG A 343 18.88 -6.22 -11.06
CA ARG A 343 20.24 -6.66 -10.73
C ARG A 343 21.22 -5.50 -10.48
N GLY A 344 20.75 -4.42 -9.86
CA GLY A 344 21.54 -3.23 -9.54
C GLY A 344 21.55 -2.17 -10.63
N ARG A 345 20.93 -2.41 -11.79
CA ARG A 345 20.91 -1.46 -12.92
C ARG A 345 19.91 -0.32 -12.75
N GLU A 346 19.02 -0.40 -11.77
CA GLU A 346 17.99 0.60 -11.48
C GLU A 346 17.94 0.91 -9.98
N LEU A 347 17.94 2.21 -9.64
CA LEU A 347 17.88 2.70 -8.26
C LEU A 347 16.58 3.46 -8.01
N SER A 348 16.01 3.33 -6.81
CA SER A 348 14.84 4.09 -6.36
C SER A 348 15.08 4.75 -5.02
N LEU A 349 14.93 6.08 -4.96
CA LEU A 349 15.08 6.85 -3.74
C LEU A 349 14.00 6.45 -2.72
N ASP A 350 14.45 5.92 -1.58
CA ASP A 350 13.62 5.65 -0.41
C ASP A 350 13.48 6.92 0.44
N VAL A 351 14.61 7.44 0.92
CA VAL A 351 14.63 8.67 1.74
C VAL A 351 15.80 9.58 1.46
N PRO A 352 15.54 10.89 1.47
CA PRO A 352 16.55 11.92 1.74
C PRO A 352 16.43 12.44 3.19
N TRP A 353 17.55 12.47 3.91
CA TRP A 353 17.67 13.13 5.21
C TRP A 353 18.86 14.09 5.20
N ARG A 354 18.70 15.24 5.83
CA ARG A 354 19.79 16.21 5.99
C ARG A 354 19.63 16.96 7.30
N ARG A 355 20.73 17.48 7.83
CA ARG A 355 20.69 18.36 8.99
C ARG A 355 19.93 19.64 8.68
N LYS A 356 19.40 20.31 9.71
CA LYS A 356 18.66 21.58 9.52
C LYS A 356 19.55 22.69 8.97
N ASP A 357 20.82 22.69 9.35
CA ASP A 357 21.86 23.64 8.93
C ASP A 357 22.59 23.23 7.64
N ALA A 358 22.21 22.12 7.02
CA ALA A 358 22.82 21.67 5.76
C ALA A 358 22.71 22.73 4.65
N PRO A 359 23.76 22.91 3.83
CA PRO A 359 23.77 23.93 2.78
C PRO A 359 22.70 23.68 1.72
N ASN A 360 22.11 24.77 1.23
CA ASN A 360 21.11 24.72 0.16
C ASN A 360 21.70 24.10 -1.12
N GLY A 361 21.13 22.98 -1.55
CA GLY A 361 21.61 22.21 -2.71
C GLY A 361 22.20 20.85 -2.35
N LEU A 362 22.22 20.46 -1.06
CA LEU A 362 22.80 19.19 -0.62
C LEU A 362 22.14 17.97 -1.29
N ASP A 363 20.81 17.95 -1.34
CA ASP A 363 20.05 16.85 -1.95
C ASP A 363 20.31 16.76 -3.45
N GLU A 364 20.32 17.90 -4.14
CA GLU A 364 20.70 17.99 -5.55
C GLU A 364 22.14 17.51 -5.78
N ARG A 365 23.06 17.85 -4.88
CA ARG A 365 24.45 17.43 -4.99
C ARG A 365 24.61 15.92 -4.87
N MET A 366 23.97 15.30 -3.89
CA MET A 366 23.99 13.85 -3.70
C MET A 366 23.40 13.11 -4.92
N ILE A 367 22.29 13.60 -5.48
CA ILE A 367 21.68 12.99 -6.67
C ILE A 367 22.60 13.12 -7.89
N ILE A 368 23.23 14.27 -8.11
CA ILE A 368 24.13 14.46 -9.26
C ILE A 368 25.39 13.62 -9.13
N ASP A 369 26.00 13.56 -7.95
CA ASP A 369 27.15 12.69 -7.72
C ASP A 369 26.76 11.20 -7.85
N LEU A 370 25.52 10.83 -7.50
CA LEU A 370 24.99 9.48 -7.76
C LEU A 370 24.80 9.21 -9.25
N VAL A 371 24.37 10.19 -10.05
CA VAL A 371 24.29 10.03 -11.52
C VAL A 371 25.68 9.79 -12.10
N ASP A 372 26.70 10.50 -11.62
CA ASP A 372 28.09 10.30 -12.07
C ASP A 372 28.60 8.89 -11.69
N TYR A 373 28.36 8.45 -10.44
CA TYR A 373 28.64 7.09 -10.00
C TYR A 373 27.91 6.02 -10.82
N ALA A 374 26.64 6.26 -11.15
CA ALA A 374 25.81 5.34 -11.92
C ALA A 374 26.38 5.05 -13.32
N ARG A 375 26.97 6.07 -13.98
CA ARG A 375 27.65 5.89 -15.29
C ARG A 375 28.84 4.95 -15.21
N GLU A 376 29.51 4.89 -14.06
CA GLU A 376 30.69 4.03 -13.85
C GLU A 376 30.31 2.60 -13.42
N HIS A 377 29.06 2.37 -12.99
CA HIS A 377 28.61 1.13 -12.35
C HIS A 377 27.47 0.41 -13.09
N ASP A 378 27.29 0.67 -14.40
CA ASP A 378 26.28 0.01 -15.24
C ASP A 378 24.83 0.21 -14.73
N ILE A 379 24.57 1.38 -14.13
CA ILE A 379 23.26 1.79 -13.62
C ILE A 379 22.63 2.75 -14.63
N HIS A 380 21.48 2.38 -15.18
CA HIS A 380 20.84 3.11 -16.27
C HIS A 380 19.72 4.04 -15.81
N ARG A 381 19.08 3.77 -14.66
CA ARG A 381 17.90 4.54 -14.21
C ARG A 381 17.96 4.86 -12.73
N ILE A 382 17.61 6.10 -12.39
CA ILE A 382 17.48 6.56 -10.99
C ILE A 382 16.11 7.21 -10.82
N SER A 383 15.23 6.55 -10.08
CA SER A 383 13.96 7.12 -9.62
C SER A 383 14.17 7.99 -8.38
N LEU A 384 13.73 9.25 -8.45
CA LEU A 384 13.89 10.25 -7.39
C LEU A 384 12.69 10.39 -6.46
N ALA A 385 11.66 9.54 -6.65
CA ALA A 385 10.36 9.52 -5.99
C ALA A 385 9.19 9.86 -6.93
N PHE A 386 8.00 9.65 -6.37
CA PHE A 386 6.73 9.98 -6.96
C PHE A 386 6.42 11.48 -6.82
N ALA A 387 6.14 12.15 -7.93
CA ALA A 387 5.61 13.50 -7.97
C ALA A 387 4.07 13.45 -7.97
N PRO A 388 3.40 13.79 -6.85
CA PRO A 388 1.95 13.76 -6.76
C PRO A 388 1.34 14.90 -7.58
N PHE A 389 0.36 14.55 -8.42
CA PHE A 389 -0.48 15.47 -9.21
C PHE A 389 0.25 16.65 -9.89
N PRO A 390 1.31 16.41 -10.70
CA PRO A 390 2.08 17.50 -11.30
C PRO A 390 1.22 18.42 -12.18
N GLU A 391 0.18 17.88 -12.83
CA GLU A 391 -0.78 18.64 -13.65
C GLU A 391 -1.57 19.66 -12.82
N LEU A 392 -1.96 19.33 -11.58
CA LEU A 392 -2.68 20.25 -10.69
C LEU A 392 -1.82 21.46 -10.27
N PHE A 393 -0.50 21.31 -10.30
CA PHE A 393 0.47 22.36 -9.96
C PHE A 393 1.04 23.08 -11.19
N ALA A 394 0.95 22.47 -12.38
CA ALA A 394 1.41 23.07 -13.63
C ALA A 394 0.39 24.05 -14.24
N ASP A 395 -0.91 23.76 -14.11
CA ASP A 395 -1.97 24.54 -14.75
C ASP A 395 -2.34 25.83 -13.99
N LYS A 396 -2.20 26.97 -14.67
CA LYS A 396 -2.64 28.29 -14.17
C LYS A 396 -4.15 28.52 -14.29
N HIS A 397 -4.85 27.74 -15.13
CA HIS A 397 -6.30 27.86 -15.35
C HIS A 397 -7.06 26.66 -14.77
N LYS A 398 -7.34 26.70 -13.47
CA LYS A 398 -8.05 25.60 -12.79
C LYS A 398 -9.56 25.65 -13.07
N SER A 399 -10.09 24.61 -13.72
CA SER A 399 -11.54 24.35 -13.79
C SER A 399 -12.15 24.25 -12.39
N ARG A 400 -13.47 24.44 -12.24
CA ARG A 400 -14.14 24.35 -10.92
C ARG A 400 -13.89 22.99 -10.24
N THR A 401 -13.86 21.91 -11.02
CA THR A 401 -13.53 20.56 -10.55
C THR A 401 -12.07 20.44 -10.11
N ALA A 402 -11.14 21.00 -10.88
CA ALA A 402 -9.72 21.03 -10.51
C ALA A 402 -9.47 21.84 -9.23
N LYS A 403 -10.21 22.91 -8.99
CA LYS A 403 -10.16 23.66 -7.72
C LYS A 403 -10.66 22.84 -6.53
N LEU A 404 -11.74 22.08 -6.68
CA LEU A 404 -12.26 21.22 -5.61
C LEU A 404 -11.27 20.09 -5.26
N ILE A 405 -10.71 19.42 -6.27
CA ILE A 405 -9.67 18.40 -6.08
C ILE A 405 -8.42 19.02 -5.43
N TYR A 406 -8.02 20.22 -5.88
CA TYR A 406 -6.91 20.95 -5.28
C TYR A 406 -7.11 21.19 -3.77
N VAL A 407 -8.31 21.63 -3.35
CA VAL A 407 -8.64 21.82 -1.93
C VAL A 407 -8.57 20.51 -1.15
N LEU A 408 -9.15 19.42 -1.69
CA LEU A 408 -9.12 18.09 -1.07
C LEU A 408 -7.70 17.52 -0.93
N VAL A 409 -6.84 17.79 -1.90
CA VAL A 409 -5.42 17.39 -1.85
C VAL A 409 -4.66 18.20 -0.79
N HIS A 410 -4.94 19.50 -0.67
CA HIS A 410 -4.28 20.37 0.33
C HIS A 410 -4.73 20.08 1.77
N LEU A 411 -5.91 19.49 1.97
CA LEU A 411 -6.29 18.91 3.27
C LEU A 411 -5.34 17.79 3.72
N GLY A 412 -4.59 17.18 2.79
CA GLY A 412 -3.53 16.20 3.06
C GLY A 412 -2.12 16.79 3.19
N ASP A 413 -1.92 18.11 3.02
CA ASP A 413 -0.60 18.75 3.13
C ASP A 413 0.08 18.59 4.51
N PRO A 414 -0.64 18.48 5.65
CA PRO A 414 -0.03 18.13 6.92
C PRO A 414 0.64 16.73 6.92
N LEU A 415 0.25 15.87 5.97
CA LEU A 415 0.74 14.49 5.84
C LEU A 415 1.92 14.39 4.85
N ILE A 416 1.86 15.10 3.71
CA ILE A 416 2.96 15.18 2.73
C ILE A 416 3.05 16.63 2.21
N ARG A 417 4.24 17.24 2.21
CA ARG A 417 4.45 18.59 1.62
C ARG A 417 4.52 18.51 0.08
N LEU A 418 3.38 18.23 -0.56
CA LEU A 418 3.25 17.87 -1.97
C LEU A 418 3.88 18.92 -2.92
N GLU A 419 3.60 20.20 -2.69
CA GLU A 419 4.09 21.27 -3.59
C GLU A 419 5.61 21.44 -3.52
N SER A 420 6.19 21.38 -2.32
CA SER A 420 7.65 21.48 -2.13
C SER A 420 8.37 20.30 -2.77
N LEU A 421 7.80 19.09 -2.64
CA LEU A 421 8.32 17.88 -3.28
C LEU A 421 8.28 18.00 -4.80
N TYR A 422 7.14 18.40 -5.38
CA TYR A 422 7.03 18.63 -6.82
C TYR A 422 8.04 19.66 -7.34
N ARG A 423 8.19 20.80 -6.65
CA ARG A 423 9.16 21.85 -7.03
C ARG A 423 10.60 21.35 -6.98
N PHE A 424 10.93 20.48 -6.01
CA PHE A 424 12.24 19.84 -5.94
C PHE A 424 12.47 18.90 -7.12
N LEU A 425 11.57 17.94 -7.34
CA LEU A 425 11.70 16.92 -8.37
C LEU A 425 11.73 17.51 -9.79
N ARG A 426 10.98 18.60 -10.04
CA ARG A 426 10.97 19.30 -11.33
C ARG A 426 12.34 19.86 -11.73
N LYS A 427 13.28 20.08 -10.80
CA LYS A 427 14.63 20.59 -11.11
C LYS A 427 15.43 19.65 -12.02
N PHE A 428 15.11 18.36 -11.99
CA PHE A 428 15.78 17.32 -12.76
C PHE A 428 15.20 17.15 -14.17
N HIS A 429 14.04 17.74 -14.46
CA HIS A 429 13.34 17.65 -15.76
C HIS A 429 13.18 16.20 -16.26
N ALA A 430 12.90 15.31 -15.33
CA ALA A 430 12.91 13.86 -15.53
C ALA A 430 11.53 13.24 -15.24
N LEU A 431 10.44 13.96 -15.56
CA LEU A 431 9.09 13.42 -15.38
C LEU A 431 8.85 12.26 -16.35
N SER A 432 8.40 11.14 -15.80
CA SER A 432 8.19 9.88 -16.53
C SER A 432 6.71 9.51 -16.52
N ASP A 433 6.44 8.21 -16.50
CA ASP A 433 5.10 7.62 -16.59
C ASP A 433 4.17 8.04 -15.44
N GLN A 434 2.89 8.04 -15.78
CA GLN A 434 1.82 8.33 -14.84
C GLN A 434 1.52 7.11 -13.97
N ARG A 435 1.26 7.34 -12.69
CA ARG A 435 0.76 6.31 -11.77
C ARG A 435 -0.71 6.52 -11.43
N TYR A 436 -1.39 5.40 -11.22
CA TYR A 436 -2.82 5.36 -11.00
C TYR A 436 -3.16 4.68 -9.67
N VAL A 437 -4.24 5.17 -9.06
CA VAL A 437 -5.03 4.38 -8.13
C VAL A 437 -6.16 3.70 -8.90
N LEU A 438 -6.30 2.40 -8.73
CA LEU A 438 -7.40 1.62 -9.30
C LEU A 438 -8.40 1.31 -8.19
N ILE A 439 -9.62 1.84 -8.33
CA ILE A 439 -10.70 1.66 -7.36
C ILE A 439 -12.03 1.44 -8.06
N ARG A 440 -12.97 0.77 -7.38
CA ARG A 440 -14.36 0.70 -7.82
C ARG A 440 -15.16 1.81 -7.16
N TRP A 441 -15.99 2.52 -7.95
CA TRP A 441 -16.81 3.61 -7.42
C TRP A 441 -17.73 3.18 -6.28
N ARG A 442 -18.30 1.98 -6.36
CA ARG A 442 -19.16 1.40 -5.30
C ARG A 442 -18.45 1.21 -3.96
N GLU A 443 -17.13 1.15 -3.98
CA GLU A 443 -16.28 0.86 -2.82
C GLU A 443 -15.38 2.05 -2.45
N VAL A 444 -15.52 3.20 -3.13
CA VAL A 444 -14.60 4.34 -3.03
C VAL A 444 -14.35 4.78 -1.60
N VAL A 445 -15.39 4.85 -0.76
CA VAL A 445 -15.28 5.30 0.64
C VAL A 445 -14.43 4.32 1.46
N ILE A 446 -14.70 3.02 1.34
CA ILE A 446 -13.99 1.99 2.12
C ILE A 446 -12.58 1.79 1.57
N ALA A 447 -12.41 1.86 0.25
CA ALA A 447 -11.10 1.82 -0.41
C ALA A 447 -10.24 3.02 0.00
N ALA A 448 -10.80 4.24 0.02
CA ALA A 448 -10.11 5.43 0.51
C ALA A 448 -9.72 5.28 1.98
N ALA A 449 -10.63 4.81 2.85
CA ALA A 449 -10.31 4.55 4.25
C ALA A 449 -9.17 3.52 4.40
N ALA A 450 -9.18 2.45 3.60
CA ALA A 450 -8.11 1.45 3.58
C ALA A 450 -6.76 2.03 3.13
N LEU A 451 -6.74 2.76 2.01
CA LEU A 451 -5.56 3.42 1.45
C LEU A 451 -4.97 4.43 2.43
N LEU A 452 -5.79 5.34 2.97
CA LEU A 452 -5.37 6.36 3.92
C LEU A 452 -4.83 5.76 5.22
N THR A 453 -5.46 4.69 5.71
CA THR A 453 -4.98 4.00 6.91
C THR A 453 -3.63 3.32 6.66
N LEU A 454 -3.43 2.71 5.49
CA LEU A 454 -2.14 2.08 5.17
C LEU A 454 -1.02 3.10 4.94
N GLU A 455 -1.29 4.19 4.23
CA GLU A 455 -0.25 5.17 3.91
C GLU A 455 0.06 6.13 5.07
N PHE A 456 -0.92 6.47 5.92
CA PHE A 456 -0.75 7.56 6.88
C PHE A 456 -0.86 7.17 8.34
N ALA A 457 -1.44 6.01 8.67
CA ALA A 457 -1.47 5.57 10.06
C ALA A 457 -0.06 5.18 10.52
N PRO A 458 0.36 5.59 11.73
CA PRO A 458 1.60 5.12 12.30
C PRO A 458 1.58 3.59 12.44
N HIS A 459 2.61 2.92 11.95
CA HIS A 459 2.88 1.52 12.25
C HIS A 459 3.16 1.40 13.74
N ARG A 460 2.60 0.36 14.40
CA ARG A 460 3.00 0.03 15.77
C ARG A 460 4.50 -0.24 15.75
N ARG A 461 5.25 0.40 16.64
CA ARG A 461 6.67 0.13 16.84
C ARG A 461 6.81 -1.36 17.21
N GLU A 462 7.41 -2.14 16.33
CA GLU A 462 7.99 -3.41 16.74
C GLU A 462 9.26 -3.03 17.50
N HIS A 463 9.24 -3.29 18.81
CA HIS A 463 10.34 -3.01 19.72
C HIS A 463 11.49 -4.01 19.51
#